data_AF-A0A1S2FA53-F1
#
_entry.id   AF-A0A1S2FA53-F1
#
_cell.length_a   1.000
_cell.length_b   1.000
_cell.length_c   1.000
_cell.angle_alpha   90.00
_cell.angle_beta   90.00
_cell.angle_gamma   90.00
#
_symmetry.space_group_name_H-M   'P 1'
#
loop_
_entity.id
_entity.type
_entity.pdbx_description
1 polymer ?
#
loop_
_entity_poly.entity_id
_entity_poly.type
_entity_poly.pdbx_seq_one_letter_code
_entity_poly.pdbx_strand_id
1 'polypeptide(L)'
;MKLTTFFPYRNDARKILIPYLNQLTEEQWHARHPDHPNSIAWIVEHIARSEDEWINVIVLKGERRLQRVLDRPQQILQAYIDIRDHTDQKLDFMEYDEHEPVVELPRFSDGWEPPSPPTLRWIIHHVFDHESYHVGQIGVIARLNGFAGPLF
;
A
#
# COMPACT_ATOMS: atom_id res chain seq x y z
N MET A 1 -1.37 10.19 -22.81
CA MET A 1 -1.94 10.85 -21.59
C MET A 1 -1.14 10.36 -20.39
N LYS A 2 -0.92 11.16 -19.34
CA LYS A 2 -0.20 10.66 -18.16
C LYS A 2 -1.04 9.62 -17.42
N LEU A 3 -0.42 8.53 -16.97
CA LEU A 3 -1.12 7.49 -16.22
C LEU A 3 -1.72 8.04 -14.91
N THR A 4 -1.04 8.97 -14.26
CA THR A 4 -1.50 9.64 -13.03
C THR A 4 -2.80 10.44 -13.20
N THR A 5 -3.18 10.82 -14.43
CA THR A 5 -4.44 11.52 -14.70
C THR A 5 -5.67 10.66 -14.38
N PHE A 6 -5.55 9.33 -14.42
CA PHE A 6 -6.65 8.43 -14.03
C PHE A 6 -6.80 8.27 -12.52
N PHE A 7 -5.80 8.69 -11.73
CA PHE A 7 -5.74 8.47 -10.29
C PHE A 7 -5.48 9.78 -9.53
N PRO A 8 -6.37 10.79 -9.67
CA PRO A 8 -6.18 12.10 -9.04
C PRO A 8 -6.22 12.03 -7.50
N TYR A 9 -6.92 11.05 -6.94
CA TYR A 9 -7.15 10.89 -5.49
C TYR A 9 -6.29 9.82 -4.82
N ARG A 10 -5.28 9.28 -5.53
CA ARG A 10 -4.45 8.16 -5.06
C ARG A 10 -3.79 8.35 -3.70
N ASN A 11 -3.60 9.60 -3.26
CA ASN A 11 -2.96 9.94 -2.00
C ASN A 11 -3.95 10.40 -0.91
N ASP A 12 -5.26 10.37 -1.15
CA ASP A 12 -6.24 10.90 -0.19
C ASP A 12 -6.31 10.07 1.10
N ALA A 13 -6.25 8.73 0.99
CA ALA A 13 -6.15 7.85 2.16
C ALA A 13 -4.92 8.20 3.02
N ARG A 14 -3.77 8.41 2.38
CA ARG A 14 -2.49 8.78 3.02
C ARG A 14 -2.54 10.13 3.74
N LYS A 15 -3.22 11.13 3.15
CA LYS A 15 -3.39 12.46 3.76
C LYS A 15 -4.10 12.40 5.13
N ILE A 16 -5.00 11.42 5.32
CA ILE A 16 -5.69 11.22 6.60
C ILE A 16 -4.89 10.25 7.50
N LEU A 17 -4.35 9.19 6.92
CA LEU A 17 -3.69 8.14 7.67
C LEU A 17 -2.35 8.58 8.28
N ILE A 18 -1.49 9.29 7.54
CA ILE A 18 -0.16 9.66 8.02
C ILE A 18 -0.22 10.54 9.30
N PRO A 19 -1.07 11.59 9.38
CA PRO A 19 -1.22 12.35 10.62
C PRO A 19 -1.69 11.48 11.79
N TYR A 20 -2.63 10.56 11.55
CA TYR A 20 -3.10 9.62 12.57
C TYR A 20 -1.98 8.71 13.07
N LEU A 21 -1.21 8.09 12.17
CA LEU A 21 -0.11 7.19 12.51
C LEU A 21 1.00 7.88 13.32
N ASN A 22 1.25 9.17 13.08
CA ASN A 22 2.21 9.97 13.85
C ASN A 22 1.79 10.22 15.31
N GLN A 23 0.51 10.06 15.64
CA GLN A 23 -0.02 10.30 16.99
C GLN A 23 -0.06 9.03 17.85
N LEU A 24 0.09 7.86 17.23
CA LEU A 24 0.00 6.59 17.93
C LEU A 24 1.25 6.33 18.78
N THR A 25 1.03 5.78 19.97
CA THR A 25 2.11 5.22 20.80
C THR A 25 2.61 3.91 20.20
N GLU A 26 3.81 3.48 20.57
CA GLU A 26 4.36 2.18 20.17
C GLU A 26 3.44 1.01 20.57
N GLU A 27 2.83 1.08 21.75
CA GLU A 27 1.83 0.11 22.19
C GLU A 27 0.61 0.05 21.24
N GLN A 28 0.09 1.20 20.81
CA GLN A 28 -1.04 1.26 19.86
C GLN A 28 -0.67 0.73 18.48
N TRP A 29 0.56 0.98 18.02
CA TRP A 29 1.08 0.43 16.77
C TRP A 29 1.11 -1.11 16.77
N HIS A 30 1.45 -1.71 17.91
CA HIS A 30 1.62 -3.15 18.06
C HIS A 30 0.43 -3.86 18.71
N ALA A 31 -0.62 -3.13 19.12
CA ALA A 31 -1.83 -3.69 19.70
C ALA A 31 -2.46 -4.75 18.78
N ARG A 32 -2.93 -5.85 19.37
CA ARG A 32 -3.58 -6.98 18.69
C ARG A 32 -4.87 -7.32 19.39
N HIS A 33 -5.88 -7.71 18.61
CA HIS A 33 -7.17 -8.17 19.11
C HIS A 33 -7.44 -9.61 18.66
N PRO A 34 -8.05 -10.49 19.47
CA PRO A 34 -8.37 -11.86 19.05
C PRO A 34 -9.21 -11.94 17.76
N ASP A 35 -10.13 -10.99 17.58
CA ASP A 35 -11.00 -10.92 16.39
C ASP A 35 -10.31 -10.30 15.16
N HIS A 36 -9.12 -9.74 15.33
CA HIS A 36 -8.32 -9.17 14.23
C HIS A 36 -6.82 -9.30 14.53
N PRO A 37 -6.15 -10.38 14.08
CA PRO A 37 -4.83 -10.76 14.58
C PRO A 37 -3.70 -9.82 14.12
N ASN A 38 -3.89 -9.09 13.01
CA ASN A 38 -2.91 -8.16 12.49
C ASN A 38 -2.97 -6.82 13.25
N SER A 39 -1.79 -6.31 13.63
CA SER A 39 -1.65 -4.99 14.25
C SER A 39 -1.55 -3.88 13.18
N ILE A 40 -1.66 -2.62 13.61
CA ILE A 40 -1.47 -1.46 12.72
C ILE A 40 -0.07 -1.49 12.08
N ALA A 41 0.97 -1.82 12.86
CA ALA A 41 2.34 -1.99 12.37
C ALA A 41 2.43 -2.97 11.21
N TRP A 42 1.81 -4.15 11.35
CA TRP A 42 1.80 -5.16 10.29
C TRP A 42 1.06 -4.66 9.05
N ILE A 43 -0.08 -3.99 9.21
CA ILE A 43 -0.88 -3.51 8.08
C ILE A 43 -0.13 -2.43 7.28
N VAL A 44 0.43 -1.42 7.94
CA VAL A 44 1.15 -0.33 7.27
C VAL A 44 2.40 -0.86 6.55
N GLU A 45 3.12 -1.76 7.21
CA GLU A 45 4.27 -2.46 6.64
C GLU A 45 3.86 -3.30 5.42
N HIS A 46 2.74 -4.03 5.51
CA HIS A 46 2.20 -4.84 4.43
C HIS A 46 1.81 -3.98 3.22
N ILE A 47 1.14 -2.84 3.42
CA ILE A 47 0.82 -1.91 2.32
C ILE A 47 2.11 -1.47 1.60
N ALA A 48 3.12 -1.03 2.36
CA ALA A 48 4.38 -0.56 1.78
C ALA A 48 5.10 -1.66 0.99
N ARG A 49 5.13 -2.89 1.51
CA ARG A 49 5.70 -4.06 0.84
C ARG A 49 4.95 -4.45 -0.43
N SER A 50 3.62 -4.49 -0.36
CA SER A 50 2.79 -4.83 -1.51
C SER A 50 2.96 -3.80 -2.63
N GLU A 51 2.99 -2.52 -2.30
CA GLU A 51 3.25 -1.46 -3.29
C GLU A 51 4.66 -1.57 -3.88
N ASP A 52 5.69 -1.82 -3.06
CA ASP A 52 7.07 -2.04 -3.54
C ASP A 52 7.16 -3.23 -4.51
N GLU A 53 6.48 -4.34 -4.21
CA GLU A 53 6.45 -5.52 -5.08
C GLU A 53 5.73 -5.23 -6.40
N TRP A 54 4.50 -4.71 -6.35
CA TRP A 54 3.69 -4.47 -7.53
C TRP A 54 4.28 -3.41 -8.45
N ILE A 55 4.85 -2.35 -7.88
CA ILE A 55 5.38 -1.23 -8.67
C ILE A 55 6.86 -1.45 -9.00
N ASN A 56 7.72 -1.60 -8.01
CA ASN A 56 9.16 -1.58 -8.26
C ASN A 56 9.67 -2.89 -8.87
N VAL A 57 9.12 -4.02 -8.45
CA VAL A 57 9.54 -5.33 -8.97
C VAL A 57 8.75 -5.70 -10.22
N ILE A 58 7.42 -5.70 -10.15
CA ILE A 58 6.58 -6.24 -11.25
C ILE A 58 6.49 -5.26 -12.42
N VAL A 59 6.13 -4.00 -12.18
CA VAL A 59 5.96 -3.00 -13.25
C VAL A 59 7.31 -2.49 -13.74
N LEU A 60 8.17 -2.03 -12.84
CA LEU A 60 9.44 -1.38 -13.19
C LEU A 60 10.58 -2.36 -13.45
N LYS A 61 10.40 -3.66 -13.20
CA LYS A 61 11.43 -4.71 -13.34
C LYS A 61 12.73 -4.37 -12.58
N GLY A 62 12.61 -3.65 -11.48
CA GLY A 62 13.69 -3.24 -10.60
C GLY A 62 13.86 -4.17 -9.40
N GLU A 63 14.73 -3.75 -8.48
CA GLU A 63 14.94 -4.45 -7.21
C GLU A 63 13.94 -3.99 -6.16
N ARG A 64 13.57 -4.93 -5.28
CA ARG A 64 12.76 -4.64 -4.09
C ARG A 64 13.52 -3.66 -3.18
N ARG A 65 12.86 -2.57 -2.81
CA ARG A 65 13.45 -1.52 -1.95
C ARG A 65 13.39 -1.91 -0.47
N LEU A 66 12.33 -2.60 -0.05
CA LEU A 66 12.15 -3.09 1.32
C LEU A 66 12.67 -4.52 1.47
N GLN A 67 13.96 -4.65 1.77
CA GLN A 67 14.64 -5.95 1.88
C GLN A 67 14.41 -6.70 3.19
N ARG A 68 13.98 -6.00 4.26
CA ARG A 68 13.79 -6.59 5.59
C ARG A 68 12.45 -6.22 6.21
N VAL A 69 11.98 -7.08 7.10
CA VAL A 69 10.88 -6.78 8.02
C VAL A 69 11.29 -5.58 8.87
N LEU A 70 10.34 -4.67 9.07
CA LEU A 70 10.53 -3.46 9.86
C LEU A 70 9.74 -3.63 11.16
N ASP A 71 10.38 -3.35 12.29
CA ASP A 71 9.81 -3.57 13.62
C ASP A 71 9.45 -2.26 14.32
N ARG A 72 10.17 -1.17 14.07
CA ARG A 72 9.93 0.12 14.73
C ARG A 72 8.87 0.95 14.00
N PRO A 73 7.88 1.51 14.71
CA PRO A 73 6.83 2.35 14.13
C PRO A 73 7.31 3.44 13.18
N GLN A 74 8.34 4.21 13.57
CA GLN A 74 8.86 5.30 12.75
C GLN A 74 9.55 4.79 11.48
N GLN A 75 10.20 3.63 11.52
CA GLN A 75 10.80 3.02 10.33
C GLN A 75 9.73 2.50 9.38
N ILE A 76 8.66 1.89 9.92
CA ILE A 76 7.50 1.44 9.15
C ILE A 76 6.81 2.63 8.48
N LEU A 77 6.54 3.69 9.23
CA LEU A 77 5.90 4.89 8.71
C LEU A 77 6.76 5.58 7.64
N GLN A 78 8.08 5.69 7.86
CA GLN A 78 8.97 6.28 6.86
C GLN A 78 9.01 5.43 5.59
N ALA A 79 9.10 4.10 5.71
CA ALA A 79 9.05 3.20 4.55
C ALA A 79 7.73 3.33 3.78
N TYR A 80 6.61 3.42 4.49
CA TYR A 80 5.30 3.65 3.88
C TYR A 80 5.26 4.94 3.05
N ILE A 81 5.85 6.03 3.54
CA ILE A 81 5.96 7.31 2.83
C ILE A 81 6.92 7.19 1.65
N ASP A 82 8.14 6.72 1.88
CA ASP A 82 9.22 6.66 0.88
C ASP A 82 8.84 5.81 -0.34
N ILE A 83 8.13 4.70 -0.13
CA ILE A 83 7.68 3.84 -1.23
C ILE A 83 6.69 4.59 -2.14
N ARG A 84 5.75 5.35 -1.58
CA ARG A 84 4.80 6.10 -2.42
C ARG A 84 5.45 7.29 -3.10
N ASP A 85 6.33 8.01 -2.42
CA ASP A 85 7.06 9.10 -3.05
C ASP A 85 7.85 8.57 -4.25
N HIS A 86 8.44 7.38 -4.12
CA HIS A 86 9.11 6.71 -5.22
C HIS A 86 8.13 6.29 -6.33
N THR A 87 7.00 5.66 -5.98
CA THR A 87 5.94 5.29 -6.93
C THR A 87 5.46 6.53 -7.70
N ASP A 88 5.09 7.60 -7.02
CA ASP A 88 4.58 8.83 -7.62
C ASP A 88 5.61 9.46 -8.57
N GLN A 89 6.88 9.53 -8.15
CA GLN A 89 7.97 9.99 -9.02
C GLN A 89 8.04 9.17 -10.31
N LYS A 90 7.86 7.85 -10.25
CA LYS A 90 7.92 6.98 -11.44
C LYS A 90 6.68 7.12 -12.31
N LEU A 91 5.49 7.14 -11.70
CA LEU A 91 4.22 7.28 -12.42
C LEU A 91 4.12 8.61 -13.17
N ASP A 92 4.74 9.68 -12.68
CA ASP A 92 4.73 11.00 -13.34
C ASP A 92 5.44 11.04 -14.70
N PHE A 93 6.30 10.06 -14.97
CA PHE A 93 6.98 9.87 -16.26
C PHE A 93 6.35 8.76 -17.12
N MET A 94 5.32 8.07 -16.62
CA MET A 94 4.63 7.02 -17.39
C MET A 94 3.52 7.61 -18.24
N GLU A 95 3.59 7.33 -19.53
CA GLU A 95 2.49 7.55 -20.45
C GLU A 95 1.55 6.34 -20.46
N TYR A 96 0.26 6.62 -20.56
CA TYR A 96 -0.75 5.60 -20.78
C TYR A 96 -0.96 5.38 -22.28
N ASP A 97 -0.94 4.11 -22.67
CA ASP A 97 -1.38 3.59 -23.96
C ASP A 97 -2.56 2.63 -23.74
N GLU A 98 -3.66 2.83 -24.46
CA GLU A 98 -4.85 1.97 -24.36
C GLU A 98 -4.65 0.58 -24.99
N HIS A 99 -3.61 0.42 -25.81
CA HIS A 99 -3.22 -0.82 -26.45
C HIS A 99 -2.07 -1.53 -25.74
N GLU A 100 -1.67 -1.05 -24.56
CA GLU A 100 -0.61 -1.67 -23.77
C GLU A 100 -0.88 -3.16 -23.52
N PRO A 101 0.13 -4.04 -23.68
CA PRO A 101 -0.03 -5.44 -23.43
C PRO A 101 -0.26 -5.73 -21.95
N VAL A 102 -0.77 -6.92 -21.66
CA VAL A 102 -0.84 -7.44 -20.29
C VAL A 102 0.56 -7.53 -19.68
N VAL A 103 0.69 -7.15 -18.41
CA VAL A 103 1.93 -7.31 -17.66
C VAL A 103 2.03 -8.76 -17.20
N GLU A 104 3.15 -9.40 -17.51
CA GLU A 104 3.42 -10.75 -17.02
C GLU A 104 3.65 -10.71 -15.50
N LEU A 105 2.84 -11.49 -14.78
CA LEU A 105 2.92 -11.62 -13.32
C LEU A 105 3.69 -12.89 -12.93
N PRO A 106 4.41 -12.88 -11.80
CA PRO A 106 4.95 -14.11 -11.24
C PRO A 106 3.81 -15.05 -10.83
N ARG A 107 4.13 -16.34 -10.70
CA ARG A 107 3.22 -17.28 -10.05
C ARG A 107 3.27 -17.04 -8.55
N PHE A 108 2.14 -16.64 -7.97
CA PHE A 108 2.01 -16.49 -6.53
C PHE A 108 1.89 -17.86 -5.85
N SER A 109 2.50 -18.01 -4.68
CA SER A 109 2.58 -19.29 -3.96
C SER A 109 1.23 -19.80 -3.45
N ASP A 110 0.28 -18.89 -3.26
CA ASP A 110 -1.11 -19.17 -2.87
C ASP A 110 -2.01 -19.53 -4.07
N GLY A 111 -1.45 -19.53 -5.28
CA GLY A 111 -2.20 -19.79 -6.51
C GLY A 111 -3.14 -18.65 -6.91
N TRP A 112 -3.00 -17.47 -6.31
CA TRP A 112 -3.81 -16.33 -6.68
C TRP A 112 -3.52 -15.89 -8.11
N GLU A 113 -4.59 -15.62 -8.87
CA GLU A 113 -4.54 -15.08 -10.21
C GLU A 113 -5.41 -13.82 -10.28
N PRO A 114 -5.01 -12.80 -11.06
CA PRO A 114 -5.81 -11.59 -11.18
C PRO A 114 -7.14 -11.93 -11.87
N PRO A 115 -8.28 -11.39 -11.38
CA PRO A 115 -9.60 -11.66 -11.95
C PRO A 115 -9.80 -11.00 -13.33
N SER A 116 -8.86 -10.18 -13.77
CA SER A 116 -8.87 -9.50 -15.07
C SER A 116 -7.45 -9.38 -15.61
N PRO A 117 -7.27 -9.22 -16.93
CA PRO A 117 -5.95 -9.05 -17.52
C PRO A 117 -5.18 -7.91 -16.84
N PRO A 118 -3.99 -8.17 -16.27
CA PRO A 118 -3.25 -7.21 -15.45
C PRO A 118 -2.50 -6.21 -16.34
N THR A 119 -3.22 -5.28 -16.95
CA THR A 119 -2.62 -4.12 -17.63
C THR A 119 -1.93 -3.20 -16.61
N LEU A 120 -1.07 -2.29 -17.07
CA LEU A 120 -0.42 -1.32 -16.19
C LEU A 120 -1.46 -0.52 -15.38
N ARG A 121 -2.49 0.00 -16.05
CA ARG A 121 -3.59 0.73 -15.38
C ARG A 121 -4.30 -0.14 -14.34
N TRP A 122 -4.53 -1.42 -14.64
CA TRP A 122 -5.13 -2.35 -13.69
C TRP A 122 -4.26 -2.55 -12.45
N ILE A 123 -2.94 -2.72 -12.61
CA ILE A 123 -2.01 -2.89 -11.48
C ILE A 123 -2.02 -1.65 -10.58
N ILE A 124 -1.95 -0.45 -11.16
CA ILE A 124 -1.97 0.78 -10.36
C ILE A 124 -3.29 0.93 -9.60
N HIS A 125 -4.41 0.63 -10.25
CA HIS A 125 -5.71 0.62 -9.59
C HIS A 125 -5.76 -0.40 -8.44
N HIS A 126 -5.29 -1.63 -8.68
CA HIS A 126 -5.22 -2.68 -7.68
C HIS A 126 -4.43 -2.26 -6.45
N VAL A 127 -3.27 -1.62 -6.62
CA VAL A 127 -2.43 -1.12 -5.51
C VAL A 127 -3.17 -0.08 -4.66
N PHE A 128 -3.88 0.87 -5.28
CA PHE A 128 -4.60 1.92 -4.55
C PHE A 128 -5.88 1.41 -3.86
N ASP A 129 -6.58 0.46 -4.48
CA ASP A 129 -7.74 -0.20 -3.87
C ASP A 129 -7.30 -1.10 -2.69
N HIS A 130 -6.20 -1.83 -2.86
CA HIS A 130 -5.59 -2.64 -1.80
C HIS A 130 -5.18 -1.79 -0.59
N GLU A 131 -4.55 -0.64 -0.82
CA GLU A 131 -4.28 0.33 0.25
C GLU A 131 -5.57 0.77 0.95
N SER A 132 -6.59 1.19 0.19
CA SER A 132 -7.85 1.67 0.75
C SER A 132 -8.55 0.61 1.61
N TYR A 133 -8.53 -0.66 1.17
CA TYR A 133 -9.01 -1.80 1.94
C TYR A 133 -8.31 -1.92 3.30
N HIS A 134 -6.98 -1.89 3.31
CA HIS A 134 -6.18 -2.03 4.52
C HIS A 134 -6.27 -0.81 5.45
N VAL A 135 -6.43 0.39 4.90
CA VAL A 135 -6.68 1.60 5.67
C VAL A 135 -8.02 1.50 6.43
N GLY A 136 -9.04 0.89 5.84
CA GLY A 136 -10.28 0.55 6.55
C GLY A 136 -10.05 -0.39 7.73
N GLN A 137 -9.21 -1.42 7.55
CA GLN A 137 -8.85 -2.34 8.65
C GLN A 137 -8.15 -1.64 9.81
N ILE A 138 -7.29 -0.65 9.55
CA ILE A 138 -6.66 0.16 10.61
C ILE A 138 -7.72 0.84 11.50
N GLY A 139 -8.79 1.37 10.89
CA GLY A 139 -9.90 1.96 11.64
C GLY A 139 -10.61 0.94 12.55
N VAL A 140 -10.84 -0.27 12.03
CA VAL A 140 -11.45 -1.37 12.81
C VAL A 140 -10.53 -1.79 13.96
N ILE A 141 -9.23 -2.00 13.69
CA ILE A 141 -8.24 -2.39 14.71
C ILE A 141 -8.20 -1.36 15.84
N ALA A 142 -8.18 -0.06 15.52
CA ALA A 142 -8.15 1.00 16.52
C ALA A 142 -9.35 0.93 17.47
N ARG A 143 -10.55 0.75 16.91
CA ARG A 143 -11.79 0.65 17.68
C ARG A 143 -11.85 -0.62 18.53
N LEU A 144 -11.43 -1.76 17.99
CA LEU A 144 -11.36 -3.03 18.74
C LEU A 144 -10.40 -2.95 19.93
N ASN A 145 -9.34 -2.17 19.83
CA ASN A 145 -8.37 -1.96 20.90
C ASN A 145 -8.71 -0.75 21.80
N GLY A 146 -9.89 -0.15 21.66
CA GLY A 146 -10.40 0.87 22.58
C GLY A 146 -9.80 2.28 22.41
N PHE A 147 -9.13 2.57 21.29
CA PHE A 147 -8.62 3.92 21.00
C PHE A 147 -9.27 4.54 19.76
N ALA A 148 -9.06 5.85 19.60
CA ALA A 148 -9.61 6.59 18.46
C ALA A 148 -8.98 6.09 17.16
N GLY A 149 -9.80 5.89 16.14
CA GLY A 149 -9.33 5.61 14.79
C GLY A 149 -9.13 6.88 13.95
N PRO A 150 -8.57 6.73 12.75
CA PRO A 150 -8.48 7.80 11.75
C PRO A 150 -9.86 8.31 11.30
N LEU A 151 -9.90 9.53 10.75
CA LEU A 151 -11.13 10.32 10.50
C LEU A 151 -11.72 10.18 9.09
N PHE A 152 -11.91 8.94 8.63
CA PHE A 152 -12.65 8.66 7.38
C PHE A 152 -14.01 8.03 7.66
#